data_AF-A0A7X5F2P9-F1
#
_entry.id   AF-A0A7X5F2P9-F1
#
_cell.length_a   1.000
_cell.length_b   1.000
_cell.length_c   1.000
_cell.angle_alpha   90.00
_cell.angle_beta   90.00
_cell.angle_gamma   90.00
#
_symmetry.space_group_name_H-M   'P 1'
#
loop_
_entity.id
_entity.type
_entity.pdbx_description
1 polymer ?
#
loop_
_entity_poly.entity_id
_entity_poly.type
_entity_poly.pdbx_seq_one_letter_code
_entity_poly.pdbx_strand_id
1 'polypeptide(L)'
;MSYRSDAVKLIDLIGQWLQHASLTKWLMILAFAVLGALMQRDLTIWGRLLAVAAGLGAAVIFAEPIRQFLSLDPSWSDAVAAGLALTGRNWAAFALRASRDPLATVGEFLRVWRGRS
;
A
#
# COMPACT_ATOMS: atom_id res chain seq x y z
N MET A 1 1.56 4.32 27.95
CA MET A 1 2.49 5.29 27.34
C MET A 1 3.43 4.68 26.27
N SER A 2 3.23 3.42 25.81
CA SER A 2 4.08 2.74 24.82
C SER A 2 3.71 3.03 23.35
N TYR A 3 2.41 3.15 23.04
CA TYR A 3 1.89 3.25 21.67
C TYR A 3 2.43 4.43 20.84
N ARG A 4 2.76 5.54 21.51
CA ARG A 4 3.33 6.73 20.86
C ARG A 4 4.78 6.50 20.41
N SER A 5 5.53 5.64 21.09
CA SER A 5 6.91 5.31 20.73
C SER A 5 6.98 4.39 19.52
N ASP A 6 6.05 3.43 19.43
CA ASP A 6 6.05 2.43 18.35
C ASP A 6 5.61 3.05 17.01
N ALA A 7 4.64 3.96 17.02
CA ALA A 7 4.23 4.71 15.84
C ALA A 7 5.35 5.60 15.29
N VAL A 8 6.13 6.25 16.17
CA VAL A 8 7.26 7.10 15.76
C VAL A 8 8.37 6.25 15.13
N LYS A 9 8.70 5.09 15.72
CA LYS A 9 9.66 4.15 15.14
C LYS A 9 9.23 3.64 13.76
N LEU A 10 7.94 3.36 13.57
CA LEU A 10 7.40 2.93 12.28
C LEU A 10 7.57 4.04 11.22
N ILE A 11 7.27 5.29 11.59
CA ILE A 11 7.44 6.45 10.71
C ILE A 11 8.91 6.65 10.35
N ASP A 12 9.82 6.51 11.31
CA ASP A 12 11.27 6.64 11.07
C ASP A 12 11.78 5.51 10.17
N LEU A 13 11.33 4.27 10.38
CA LEU A 13 11.65 3.12 9.52
C LEU A 13 11.16 3.33 8.08
N ILE A 14 9.92 3.78 7.92
CA ILE A 14 9.34 4.10 6.61
C ILE A 14 10.13 5.24 5.97
N GLY A 15 10.49 6.28 6.73
CA GLY A 15 11.25 7.43 6.24
C GLY A 15 12.65 7.05 5.76
N GLN A 16 13.38 6.26 6.55
CA GLN A 16 14.70 5.74 6.17
C GLN A 16 14.61 4.84 4.93
N TRP A 17 13.60 3.98 4.86
CA TRP A 17 13.35 3.15 3.70
C TRP A 17 13.03 3.99 2.46
N LEU A 18 12.20 5.03 2.60
CA LEU A 18 11.83 5.95 1.52
C LEU A 18 13.06 6.63 0.92
N GLN A 19 14.01 7.01 1.77
CA GLN A 19 15.25 7.68 1.37
C GLN A 19 16.26 6.76 0.69
N HIS A 20 16.25 5.45 1.01
CA HIS A 20 17.18 4.47 0.45
C HIS A 20 16.56 3.61 -0.68
N ALA A 21 15.25 3.72 -0.91
CA ALA A 21 14.59 3.01 -1.98
C ALA A 21 15.08 3.52 -3.34
N SER A 22 15.73 2.63 -4.10
CA SER A 22 16.22 2.94 -5.43
C SER A 22 15.09 3.33 -6.38
N LEU A 23 15.42 4.13 -7.40
CA LEU A 23 14.44 4.57 -8.40
C LEU A 23 13.79 3.38 -9.12
N THR A 24 14.57 2.32 -9.37
CA THR A 24 14.10 1.05 -9.96
C THR A 24 13.00 0.39 -9.12
N LYS A 25 13.15 0.40 -7.80
CA LYS A 25 12.17 -0.19 -6.87
C LYS A 25 10.86 0.57 -6.89
N TRP A 26 10.92 1.91 -6.90
CA TRP A 26 9.74 2.75 -7.09
C TRP A 26 9.03 2.48 -8.42
N LEU A 27 9.81 2.33 -9.49
CA LEU A 27 9.31 2.05 -10.82
C LEU A 27 8.59 0.68 -10.88
N MET A 28 9.16 -0.35 -10.23
CA MET A 28 8.52 -1.65 -10.07
C MET A 28 7.21 -1.57 -9.29
N ILE A 29 7.21 -0.96 -8.10
CA ILE A 29 6.01 -0.82 -7.26
C ILE A 29 4.90 -0.10 -8.04
N LEU A 30 5.23 1.02 -8.68
CA LEU A 30 4.27 1.81 -9.44
C LEU A 30 3.75 1.03 -10.65
N ALA A 31 4.64 0.39 -11.42
CA ALA A 31 4.25 -0.40 -12.59
C ALA A 31 3.29 -1.53 -12.21
N PHE A 32 3.61 -2.32 -11.18
CA PHE A 32 2.76 -3.43 -10.73
C PHE A 32 1.43 -2.96 -10.13
N ALA A 33 1.44 -1.86 -9.36
CA ALA A 33 0.22 -1.29 -8.82
C ALA A 33 -0.73 -0.79 -9.92
N VAL A 34 -0.19 -0.05 -10.90
CA VAL A 34 -0.96 0.55 -12.01
C VAL A 34 -1.42 -0.51 -13.01
N LEU A 35 -0.52 -1.37 -13.51
CA LEU A 35 -0.86 -2.45 -14.44
C LEU A 35 -1.91 -3.37 -13.85
N GLY A 36 -1.75 -3.71 -12.57
CA GLY A 36 -2.74 -4.44 -11.83
C GLY A 36 -4.08 -3.72 -11.87
N ALA A 37 -4.17 -2.49 -11.36
CA ALA A 37 -5.44 -1.76 -11.26
C ALA A 37 -6.13 -1.57 -12.62
N LEU A 38 -5.38 -1.42 -13.71
CA LEU A 38 -5.92 -1.38 -15.07
C LEU A 38 -6.60 -2.69 -15.48
N MET A 39 -6.12 -3.85 -15.01
CA MET A 39 -6.77 -5.15 -15.26
C MET A 39 -8.12 -5.31 -14.53
N GLN A 40 -8.41 -4.51 -13.49
CA GLN A 40 -9.70 -4.56 -12.79
C GLN A 40 -10.75 -3.75 -13.56
N ARG A 41 -11.27 -4.36 -14.64
CA ARG A 41 -12.23 -3.72 -15.56
C ARG A 41 -13.56 -3.37 -14.89
N ASP A 42 -13.94 -4.14 -13.89
CA ASP A 42 -15.21 -4.08 -13.17
C ASP A 42 -15.26 -2.99 -12.08
N LEU A 43 -14.14 -2.28 -11.84
CA LEU A 43 -14.08 -1.16 -10.89
C LEU A 43 -14.21 0.19 -11.60
N THR A 44 -14.88 1.13 -10.94
CA THR A 44 -14.88 2.55 -11.31
C THR A 44 -13.47 3.13 -11.24
N ILE A 45 -13.23 4.25 -11.96
CA ILE A 45 -11.92 4.93 -11.99
C ILE A 45 -11.39 5.23 -10.57
N TRP A 46 -12.28 5.61 -9.65
CA TRP A 46 -11.96 5.87 -8.24
C TRP A 46 -11.63 4.60 -7.46
N GLY A 47 -12.36 3.50 -7.70
CA GLY A 47 -12.01 2.20 -7.13
C GLY A 47 -10.64 1.70 -7.59
N ARG A 48 -10.28 1.95 -8.85
CA ARG A 48 -8.94 1.64 -9.37
C ARG A 48 -7.86 2.48 -8.70
N LEU A 49 -8.08 3.79 -8.52
CA LEU A 49 -7.13 4.65 -7.81
C LEU A 49 -6.92 4.19 -6.36
N LEU A 50 -7.98 3.77 -5.67
CA LEU A 50 -7.87 3.22 -4.32
C LEU A 50 -7.12 1.90 -4.28
N ALA A 51 -7.34 1.02 -5.27
CA ALA A 51 -6.58 -0.21 -5.39
C ALA A 51 -5.08 0.05 -5.64
N VAL A 52 -4.75 1.03 -6.49
CA VAL A 52 -3.35 1.48 -6.68
C VAL A 52 -2.77 2.01 -5.38
N ALA A 53 -3.48 2.90 -4.68
CA ALA A 53 -3.03 3.50 -3.43
C ALA A 53 -2.81 2.44 -2.34
N ALA A 54 -3.70 1.45 -2.24
CA ALA A 54 -3.55 0.34 -1.30
C ALA A 54 -2.36 -0.57 -1.65
N GLY A 55 -2.12 -0.83 -2.93
CA GLY A 55 -0.92 -1.55 -3.38
C GLY A 55 0.36 -0.80 -3.03
N LEU A 56 0.43 0.49 -3.35
CA LEU A 56 1.56 1.35 -2.99
C LEU A 56 1.79 1.39 -1.47
N GLY A 57 0.73 1.63 -0.69
CA GLY A 57 0.79 1.65 0.76
C GLY A 57 1.28 0.32 1.34
N ALA A 58 0.77 -0.80 0.83
CA ALA A 58 1.19 -2.12 1.28
C ALA A 58 2.68 -2.37 1.00
N ALA A 59 3.15 -2.02 -0.20
CA ALA A 59 4.57 -2.16 -0.56
C ALA A 59 5.48 -1.27 0.31
N VAL A 60 5.13 0.00 0.50
CA VAL A 60 5.95 0.95 1.28
C VAL A 60 5.99 0.59 2.76
N ILE A 61 4.85 0.21 3.34
CA ILE A 61 4.75 -0.04 4.78
C ILE A 61 5.29 -1.43 5.14
N PHE A 62 5.03 -2.45 4.32
CA PHE A 62 5.28 -3.84 4.71
C PHE A 62 6.44 -4.53 3.98
N ALA A 63 7.03 -3.94 2.92
CA ALA A 63 8.09 -4.64 2.19
C ALA A 63 9.30 -4.97 3.07
N GLU A 64 9.77 -4.00 3.85
CA GLU A 64 10.92 -4.20 4.71
C GLU A 64 10.59 -5.08 5.93
N PRO A 65 9.48 -4.85 6.67
CA PRO A 65 9.06 -5.75 7.74
C PRO A 65 8.90 -7.20 7.29
N ILE A 66 8.27 -7.45 6.13
CA ILE A 66 8.06 -8.82 5.63
C ILE A 66 9.37 -9.46 5.19
N ARG A 67 10.26 -8.70 4.52
CA ARG A 67 11.60 -9.20 4.15
C ARG A 67 12.38 -9.62 5.38
N GLN A 68 12.38 -8.78 6.43
CA GLN A 68 13.06 -9.07 7.69
C GLN A 68 12.42 -10.25 8.43
N PHE A 69 11.09 -10.28 8.50
CA PHE A 69 10.33 -11.34 9.15
C PHE A 69 10.61 -12.71 8.52
N LEU A 70 10.71 -12.77 7.19
CA LEU A 70 11.05 -13.99 6.45
C LEU A 70 12.57 -14.25 6.36
N SER A 71 13.40 -13.40 6.98
CA SER A 71 14.86 -13.48 6.91
C SER A 71 15.41 -13.59 5.48
N LEU A 72 14.76 -12.89 4.54
CA LEU A 72 15.11 -12.95 3.12
C LEU A 72 16.33 -12.08 2.82
N ASP A 73 17.17 -12.57 1.91
CA ASP A 73 18.32 -11.83 1.40
C ASP A 73 17.88 -10.48 0.79
N PRO A 74 18.69 -9.40 0.91
CA PRO A 74 18.38 -8.10 0.34
C PRO A 74 18.02 -8.11 -1.15
N SER A 75 18.53 -9.08 -1.92
CA SER A 75 18.18 -9.28 -3.33
C SER A 75 16.68 -9.51 -3.59
N TRP A 76 15.93 -10.01 -2.60
CA TRP A 76 14.48 -10.23 -2.72
C TRP A 76 13.64 -8.99 -2.47
N SER A 77 14.26 -7.86 -2.10
CA SER A 77 13.54 -6.64 -1.68
C SER A 77 12.57 -6.12 -2.74
N ASP A 78 12.94 -6.21 -4.02
CA ASP A 78 12.10 -5.77 -5.14
C ASP A 78 10.94 -6.74 -5.39
N ALA A 79 11.19 -8.05 -5.30
CA ALA A 79 10.17 -9.08 -5.45
C ALA A 79 9.11 -9.02 -4.34
N VAL A 80 9.54 -8.82 -3.09
CA VAL A 80 8.64 -8.63 -1.95
C VAL A 80 7.79 -7.37 -2.12
N ALA A 81 8.40 -6.26 -2.54
CA ALA A 81 7.68 -5.01 -2.78
C ALA A 81 6.66 -5.13 -3.92
N ALA A 82 7.02 -5.78 -5.03
CA ALA A 82 6.09 -6.05 -6.15
C ALA A 82 4.95 -6.98 -5.73
N GLY A 83 5.25 -8.04 -4.98
CA GLY A 83 4.25 -8.96 -4.42
C GLY A 83 3.26 -8.25 -3.51
N LEU A 84 3.74 -7.37 -2.63
CA LEU A 84 2.87 -6.57 -1.76
C LEU A 84 2.05 -5.55 -2.52
N ALA A 85 2.61 -4.92 -3.57
CA ALA A 85 1.87 -4.03 -4.43
C ALA A 85 0.68 -4.73 -5.09
N LEU A 86 0.88 -5.96 -5.58
CA LEU A 86 -0.20 -6.78 -6.14
C LEU A 86 -1.22 -7.21 -5.09
N THR A 87 -0.73 -7.62 -3.91
CA THR A 87 -1.57 -8.18 -2.85
C THR A 87 -2.44 -7.09 -2.20
N GLY A 88 -1.86 -5.93 -1.87
CA GLY A 88 -2.58 -4.78 -1.31
C GLY A 88 -3.69 -4.27 -2.24
N ARG A 89 -3.41 -4.22 -3.54
CA ARG A 89 -4.41 -3.92 -4.59
C ARG A 89 -5.55 -4.93 -4.61
N ASN A 90 -5.24 -6.23 -4.54
CA ASN A 90 -6.25 -7.28 -4.65
C ASN A 90 -7.18 -7.27 -3.43
N TRP A 91 -6.61 -7.02 -2.24
CA TRP A 91 -7.38 -6.81 -1.03
C TRP A 91 -8.28 -5.58 -1.11
N ALA A 92 -7.76 -4.45 -1.60
CA ALA A 92 -8.57 -3.26 -1.80
C ALA A 92 -9.72 -3.53 -2.77
N ALA A 93 -9.47 -4.14 -3.91
CA ALA A 93 -10.54 -4.48 -4.84
C ALA A 93 -11.56 -5.47 -4.27
N PHE A 94 -11.12 -6.45 -3.48
CA PHE A 94 -12.03 -7.35 -2.76
C PHE A 94 -12.89 -6.57 -1.78
N ALA A 95 -12.30 -5.69 -0.97
CA ALA A 95 -13.04 -4.84 -0.04
C ALA A 95 -14.01 -3.89 -0.74
N LEU A 96 -13.60 -3.31 -1.87
CA LEU A 96 -14.45 -2.42 -2.68
C LEU A 96 -15.62 -3.17 -3.31
N ARG A 97 -15.42 -4.44 -3.71
CA ARG A 97 -16.49 -5.33 -4.21
C ARG A 97 -17.43 -5.80 -3.10
N ALA A 98 -16.90 -6.03 -1.90
CA ALA A 98 -17.67 -6.44 -0.74
C ALA A 98 -18.47 -5.28 -0.12
N SER A 99 -18.00 -4.04 -0.28
CA SER A 99 -18.72 -2.84 0.15
C SER A 99 -19.89 -2.54 -0.80
N ARG A 100 -21.08 -2.30 -0.24
CA ARG A 100 -22.25 -1.83 -1.01
C ARG A 100 -22.04 -0.43 -1.61
N ASP A 101 -21.18 0.39 -0.98
CA ASP A 101 -20.83 1.73 -1.47
C ASP A 101 -19.37 2.09 -1.09
N PRO A 102 -18.39 1.60 -1.87
CA PRO A 102 -16.98 1.81 -1.58
C PRO A 102 -16.52 3.28 -1.57
N LEU A 103 -17.21 4.15 -2.32
CA LEU A 103 -16.85 5.56 -2.42
C LEU A 103 -17.31 6.34 -1.21
N ALA A 104 -18.51 6.02 -0.69
CA ALA A 104 -19.00 6.59 0.55
C ALA A 104 -18.05 6.27 1.72
N THR A 105 -17.63 5.01 1.86
CA THR A 105 -16.74 4.57 2.95
C THR A 105 -15.38 5.28 2.92
N VAL A 106 -14.81 5.50 1.74
CA VAL A 106 -13.55 6.22 1.59
C VAL A 106 -13.74 7.71 1.84
N GLY A 107 -14.84 8.29 1.37
CA GLY A 107 -15.21 9.67 1.66
C GLY A 107 -15.34 9.92 3.17
N GLU A 108 -15.94 8.99 3.90
CA GLU A 108 -16.04 9.00 5.35
C GLU A 108 -14.68 8.85 6.02
N PHE A 109 -13.86 7.89 5.58
CA PHE A 109 -12.51 7.72 6.11
C PHE A 109 -11.65 8.96 5.90
N LEU A 110 -11.72 9.58 4.72
CA LEU A 110 -11.02 10.83 4.42
C LEU A 110 -11.58 12.02 5.21
N ARG A 111 -12.89 12.08 5.48
CA ARG A 111 -13.51 13.08 6.36
C ARG A 111 -12.97 12.98 7.78
N VAL A 112 -12.96 11.77 8.32
CA VAL A 112 -12.42 11.45 9.64
C VAL A 112 -10.93 11.79 9.70
N TRP A 113 -10.16 11.38 8.69
CA TRP A 113 -8.73 11.64 8.63
C TRP A 113 -8.39 13.12 8.48
N ARG A 114 -9.20 13.90 7.75
CA ARG A 114 -9.04 15.35 7.59
C ARG A 114 -9.63 16.14 8.76
N GLY A 115 -10.13 15.47 9.81
CA GLY A 115 -10.68 16.09 11.01
C GLY A 115 -11.99 16.86 10.79
N ARG A 116 -12.70 16.62 9.68
CA ARG A 116 -14.03 17.21 9.43
C ARG A 116 -15.11 16.22 9.87
N SER A 117 -15.45 16.25 11.17
CA SER A 117 -16.66 15.62 11.71
C SER A 117 -17.89 16.37 11.22
#